data_AF-A0A1F8N4T1-F1
#
_entry.id   AF-A0A1F8N4T1-F1
#
_cell.length_a   1.000
_cell.length_b   1.000
_cell.length_c   1.000
_cell.angle_alpha   90.00
_cell.angle_beta   90.00
_cell.angle_gamma   90.00
#
_symmetry.space_group_name_H-M   'P 1'
#
loop_
_entity.id
_entity.type
_entity.pdbx_description
1 polymer ?
#
loop_
_entity_poly.entity_id
_entity_poly.type
_entity_poly.pdbx_seq_one_letter_code
_entity_poly.pdbx_strand_id
1 'polypeptide(L)'
;KDKDAIAIQYATIPSGRAERIEEKGFSAQKIGYRKQPLTASDLQGNAFDIVARDMTYEEATHLAQRLVEMGRYGIPNYFDTQRFGSYAPKWGYIGKAILQRDPEAALYAYLTQPFLGDPRPIRAFKHKAAGLWPNWAEMMGAAPRPSNYRSVLTYLIDHPKGFRKALNLIPQRLLSLYLAAYQSYLWNRIAAECLMQIYTRAQAPIAHLDVVGQSLPFHAQLPQTVADQLKEMRIALPNHQAIYRLAEIEAIAREVLAQEGLEFANLKARILQKAYLAKGMRSLIVIPEDIKTEDPVKDEHFPGRFRLRVQFALPRGSYATMVIKAASI
;
A
#
# COMPACT_ATOMS: atom_id res chain seq x y z
N LYS A 1 -5.86 -7.92 8.24
CA LYS A 1 -5.47 -6.84 9.17
C LYS A 1 -3.97 -6.92 9.37
N ASP A 2 -3.37 -5.95 10.05
CA ASP A 2 -1.93 -5.93 10.30
C ASP A 2 -1.53 -7.16 11.10
N LYS A 3 -0.39 -7.77 10.73
CA LYS A 3 0.09 -9.02 11.34
C LYS A 3 0.58 -8.78 12.77
N ASP A 4 1.23 -7.65 12.98
CA ASP A 4 1.86 -7.28 14.24
C ASP A 4 0.93 -6.30 15.01
N ALA A 5 -0.32 -6.73 15.22
CA ALA A 5 -1.35 -6.00 15.95
C ALA A 5 -2.40 -6.94 16.55
N ILE A 6 -3.10 -6.51 17.60
CA ILE A 6 -4.34 -7.16 18.04
C ILE A 6 -5.45 -6.67 17.11
N ALA A 7 -6.05 -7.59 16.35
CA ALA A 7 -7.04 -7.24 15.34
C ALA A 7 -8.33 -8.05 15.50
N ILE A 8 -9.44 -7.33 15.52
CA ILE A 8 -10.79 -7.91 15.52
C ILE A 8 -11.37 -7.76 14.11
N GLN A 9 -11.93 -8.84 13.56
CA GLN A 9 -12.55 -8.84 12.25
C GLN A 9 -13.67 -9.89 12.17
N TYR A 10 -14.60 -9.65 11.25
CA TYR A 10 -15.70 -10.57 10.96
C TYR A 10 -15.33 -11.46 9.77
N ALA A 11 -15.72 -12.72 9.85
CA ALA A 11 -15.56 -13.69 8.77
C ALA A 11 -16.80 -14.58 8.67
N THR A 12 -17.03 -15.16 7.49
CA THR A 12 -18.06 -16.17 7.27
C THR A 12 -17.44 -17.51 6.98
N ILE A 13 -17.98 -18.55 7.60
CA ILE A 13 -17.64 -19.95 7.36
C ILE A 13 -18.93 -20.73 7.07
N PRO A 14 -18.85 -21.90 6.39
CA PRO A 14 -20.00 -22.78 6.24
C PRO A 14 -20.62 -23.16 7.59
N SER A 15 -21.94 -23.37 7.61
CA SER A 15 -22.68 -23.76 8.82
C SER A 15 -22.24 -25.13 9.38
N GLY A 16 -22.56 -25.39 10.65
CA GLY A 16 -22.24 -26.66 11.33
C GLY A 16 -20.86 -26.68 12.00
N ARG A 17 -20.30 -25.51 12.31
CA ARG A 17 -19.03 -25.36 13.03
C ARG A 17 -19.28 -24.94 14.48
N ALA A 18 -18.25 -25.10 15.33
CA ALA A 18 -18.31 -24.77 16.75
C ALA A 18 -18.69 -23.29 16.99
N GLU A 19 -19.45 -23.03 18.07
CA GLU A 19 -19.83 -21.67 18.51
C GLU A 19 -18.61 -20.82 18.87
N ARG A 20 -17.56 -21.46 19.38
CA ARG A 20 -16.31 -20.82 19.81
C ARG A 20 -15.15 -21.67 19.33
N ILE A 21 -14.11 -20.99 18.86
CA ILE A 21 -12.84 -21.58 18.42
C ILE A 21 -11.74 -20.87 19.18
N GLU A 22 -10.85 -21.64 19.81
CA GLU A 22 -9.66 -21.12 20.48
C GLU A 22 -8.44 -21.83 19.92
N GLU A 23 -7.52 -21.06 19.37
CA GLU A 23 -6.32 -21.56 18.72
C GLU A 23 -5.14 -20.68 19.08
N LYS A 24 -3.93 -21.19 18.85
CA LYS A 24 -2.73 -20.39 19.10
C LYS A 24 -2.71 -19.16 18.19
N GLY A 25 -2.87 -17.98 18.78
CA GLY A 25 -2.78 -16.69 18.10
C GLY A 25 -4.11 -16.13 17.59
N PHE A 26 -5.25 -16.82 17.79
CA PHE A 26 -6.56 -16.22 17.56
C PHE A 26 -7.67 -16.92 18.35
N SER A 27 -8.74 -16.18 18.62
CA SER A 27 -10.02 -16.73 19.08
C SER A 27 -11.13 -16.25 18.15
N ALA A 28 -12.18 -17.06 18.01
CA ALA A 28 -13.35 -16.71 17.24
C ALA A 28 -14.62 -17.12 17.99
N GLN A 29 -15.64 -16.27 17.91
CA GLN A 29 -16.96 -16.51 18.48
C GLN A 29 -18.00 -16.29 17.38
N LYS A 30 -19.00 -17.18 17.33
CA LYS A 30 -20.13 -17.04 16.41
C LYS A 30 -21.00 -15.88 16.87
N ILE A 31 -21.28 -14.98 15.94
CA ILE A 31 -22.12 -13.79 16.18
C ILE A 31 -23.52 -13.97 15.60
N GLY A 32 -23.65 -14.73 14.51
CA GLY A 32 -24.94 -15.02 13.90
C GLY A 32 -24.81 -15.68 12.53
N TYR A 33 -25.94 -15.81 11.84
CA TYR A 33 -26.02 -16.36 10.49
C TYR A 33 -26.29 -15.26 9.47
N ARG A 34 -25.80 -15.48 8.25
CA ARG A 34 -26.18 -14.68 7.08
C ARG A 34 -26.23 -15.55 5.83
N LYS A 35 -27.03 -15.13 4.85
CA LYS A 35 -27.29 -15.92 3.63
C LYS A 35 -26.10 -15.94 2.65
N GLN A 36 -25.27 -14.90 2.66
CA GLN A 36 -24.16 -14.73 1.71
C GLN A 36 -22.81 -14.71 2.43
N PRO A 37 -21.68 -15.07 1.79
CA PRO A 37 -20.33 -14.93 2.36
C PRO A 37 -19.87 -13.48 2.46
N LEU A 38 -19.03 -13.15 3.46
CA LEU A 38 -18.52 -11.78 3.61
C LEU A 38 -17.50 -11.53 2.51
N THR A 39 -17.58 -10.35 1.94
CA THR A 39 -16.74 -9.90 0.84
C THR A 39 -15.99 -8.65 1.25
N ALA A 40 -14.93 -8.30 0.52
CA ALA A 40 -14.19 -7.07 0.77
C ALA A 40 -15.07 -5.80 0.66
N SER A 41 -16.21 -5.87 -0.05
CA SER A 41 -17.12 -4.74 -0.17
C SER A 41 -17.95 -4.47 1.09
N ASP A 42 -18.10 -5.48 1.97
CA ASP A 42 -18.84 -5.34 3.23
C ASP A 42 -18.07 -4.54 4.30
N LEU A 43 -16.76 -4.34 4.10
CA LEU A 43 -15.93 -3.51 4.97
C LEU A 43 -16.19 -2.02 4.69
N GLN A 44 -16.67 -1.28 5.68
CA GLN A 44 -16.81 0.18 5.60
C GLN A 44 -15.51 0.89 5.97
N GLY A 45 -14.88 0.47 7.06
CA GLY A 45 -13.69 1.09 7.62
C GLY A 45 -13.02 0.26 8.72
N ASN A 46 -12.05 0.86 9.38
CA ASN A 46 -11.34 0.28 10.51
C ASN A 46 -11.24 1.33 11.62
N ALA A 47 -11.55 0.94 12.86
CA ALA A 47 -11.21 1.70 14.05
C ALA A 47 -9.82 1.27 14.53
N PHE A 48 -9.04 2.24 14.98
CA PHE A 48 -7.68 2.05 15.47
C PHE A 48 -7.58 2.54 16.91
N ASP A 49 -6.83 1.81 17.71
CA ASP A 49 -6.41 2.17 19.07
C ASP A 49 -4.90 1.95 19.11
N ILE A 50 -4.14 3.05 19.14
CA ILE A 50 -2.69 3.07 18.94
C ILE A 50 -2.05 3.73 20.15
N VAL A 51 -0.98 3.13 20.65
CA VAL A 51 -0.12 3.75 21.66
C VAL A 51 1.19 4.16 20.99
N ALA A 52 1.36 5.47 20.79
CA ALA A 52 2.64 6.07 20.41
C ALA A 52 3.52 6.18 21.65
N ARG A 53 4.80 5.82 21.54
CA ARG A 53 5.75 5.67 22.65
C ARG A 53 7.06 6.40 22.37
N ASP A 54 7.91 6.50 23.38
CA ASP A 54 9.25 7.09 23.29
C ASP A 54 9.24 8.55 22.79
N MET A 55 8.37 9.38 23.36
CA MET A 55 8.25 10.81 23.02
C MET A 55 8.69 11.71 24.18
N THR A 56 9.11 12.95 23.89
CA THR A 56 9.09 14.01 24.90
C THR A 56 7.64 14.37 25.23
N TYR A 57 7.43 15.15 26.30
CA TYR A 57 6.11 15.66 26.61
C TYR A 57 5.59 16.56 25.48
N GLU A 58 6.47 17.42 24.93
CA GLU A 58 6.16 18.33 23.83
C GLU A 58 5.79 17.59 22.54
N GLU A 59 6.55 16.55 22.18
CA GLU A 59 6.26 15.70 21.02
C GLU A 59 4.87 15.04 21.13
N ALA A 60 4.54 14.53 22.31
CA ALA A 60 3.24 13.90 22.57
C ALA A 60 2.09 14.92 22.51
N THR A 61 2.24 16.10 23.14
CA THR A 61 1.24 17.17 23.08
C THR A 61 1.05 17.69 21.66
N HIS A 62 2.14 17.87 20.91
CA HIS A 62 2.08 18.26 19.51
C HIS A 62 1.31 17.24 18.67
N LEU A 63 1.63 15.94 18.81
CA LEU A 63 0.94 14.88 18.08
C LEU A 63 -0.58 14.88 18.37
N ALA A 64 -0.99 15.07 19.62
CA ALA A 64 -2.39 15.17 20.00
C ALA A 64 -3.10 16.36 19.33
N GLN A 65 -2.48 17.54 19.33
CA GLN A 65 -3.02 18.74 18.68
C GLN A 65 -3.18 18.55 17.16
N ARG A 66 -2.15 17.97 16.51
CA ARG A 66 -2.16 17.72 15.07
C ARG A 66 -3.27 16.75 14.68
N LEU A 67 -3.53 15.70 15.48
CA LEU A 67 -4.64 14.79 15.23
C LEU A 67 -6.00 15.51 15.23
N VAL A 68 -6.22 16.44 16.16
CA VAL A 68 -7.46 17.23 16.19
C VAL A 68 -7.61 18.09 14.93
N GLU A 69 -6.54 18.73 14.47
CA GLU A 69 -6.54 19.52 13.23
C GLU A 69 -6.87 18.67 11.99
N MET A 70 -6.37 17.42 11.94
CA MET A 70 -6.68 16.48 10.86
C MET A 70 -8.15 16.09 10.80
N GLY A 71 -8.85 16.06 11.94
CA GLY A 71 -10.30 15.86 11.96
C GLY A 71 -11.05 16.99 11.24
N ARG A 72 -10.46 18.18 11.14
CA ARG A 72 -11.05 19.34 10.46
C ARG A 72 -10.68 19.43 8.98
N TYR A 73 -9.39 19.33 8.67
CA TYR A 73 -8.87 19.55 7.30
C TYR A 73 -8.69 18.26 6.50
N GLY A 74 -8.68 17.11 7.18
CA GLY A 74 -8.29 15.83 6.60
C GLY A 74 -6.79 15.74 6.37
N ILE A 75 -6.36 14.65 5.73
CA ILE A 75 -5.00 14.44 5.25
C ILE A 75 -5.02 13.86 3.83
N PRO A 76 -3.97 14.08 3.02
CA PRO A 76 -3.80 13.37 1.75
C PRO A 76 -3.88 11.85 1.93
N ASN A 77 -4.74 11.20 1.15
CA ASN A 77 -5.03 9.77 1.31
C ASN A 77 -4.06 8.88 0.51
N TYR A 78 -2.76 9.10 0.68
CA TYR A 78 -1.73 8.32 -0.01
C TYR A 78 -1.75 6.84 0.39
N PHE A 79 -1.28 6.00 -0.53
CA PHE A 79 -0.86 4.65 -0.20
C PHE A 79 0.46 4.70 0.55
N ASP A 80 0.59 3.92 1.64
CA ASP A 80 1.81 3.90 2.45
C ASP A 80 2.73 2.68 2.15
N THR A 81 3.91 2.65 2.79
CA THR A 81 4.94 1.60 2.75
C THR A 81 4.38 0.17 2.75
N GLN A 82 3.32 -0.09 3.53
CA GLN A 82 2.64 -1.40 3.58
C GLN A 82 2.12 -1.87 2.21
N ARG A 83 1.75 -0.95 1.30
CA ARG A 83 1.31 -1.25 -0.07
C ARG A 83 2.47 -1.58 -1.00
N PHE A 84 3.66 -1.09 -0.68
CA PHE A 84 4.84 -1.14 -1.55
C PHE A 84 5.82 -2.25 -1.18
N GLY A 85 5.33 -3.34 -0.58
CA GLY A 85 6.17 -4.47 -0.19
C GLY A 85 6.94 -5.14 -1.33
N SER A 86 6.57 -4.89 -2.60
CA SER A 86 7.28 -5.37 -3.80
C SER A 86 8.24 -4.34 -4.44
N TYR A 87 8.44 -3.20 -3.79
CA TYR A 87 9.47 -2.25 -4.17
C TYR A 87 10.85 -2.82 -3.87
N ALA A 88 11.75 -2.77 -4.85
CA ALA A 88 13.17 -3.06 -4.70
C ALA A 88 13.96 -1.74 -4.75
N PRO A 89 14.69 -1.33 -3.71
CA PRO A 89 15.41 -0.05 -3.70
C PRO A 89 16.39 0.17 -4.87
N LYS A 90 16.99 -0.90 -5.40
CA LYS A 90 17.96 -0.83 -6.51
C LYS A 90 17.34 -0.99 -7.90
N TRP A 91 16.02 -1.25 -7.99
CA TRP A 91 15.36 -1.62 -9.24
C TRP A 91 14.01 -0.95 -9.48
N GLY A 92 13.31 -0.55 -8.41
CA GLY A 92 11.96 -0.01 -8.46
C GLY A 92 10.90 -1.11 -8.36
N TYR A 93 9.84 -0.98 -9.16
CA TYR A 93 8.66 -1.84 -9.10
C TYR A 93 8.64 -2.85 -10.25
N ILE A 94 8.52 -4.13 -9.92
CA ILE A 94 8.27 -5.20 -10.91
C ILE A 94 7.01 -4.93 -11.76
N GLY A 95 5.99 -4.28 -11.19
CA GLY A 95 4.77 -3.89 -11.91
C GLY A 95 5.04 -2.99 -13.13
N LYS A 96 6.09 -2.17 -13.10
CA LYS A 96 6.49 -1.33 -14.23
C LYS A 96 6.91 -2.17 -15.44
N ALA A 97 7.86 -3.10 -15.24
CA ALA A 97 8.33 -4.01 -16.28
C ALA A 97 7.16 -4.82 -16.90
N ILE A 98 6.22 -5.27 -16.05
CA ILE A 98 5.02 -5.98 -16.52
C ILE A 98 4.17 -5.12 -17.47
N LEU A 99 3.95 -3.84 -17.13
CA LEU A 99 3.14 -2.92 -17.95
C LEU A 99 3.88 -2.43 -19.20
N GLN A 100 5.21 -2.34 -19.14
CA GLN A 100 6.09 -2.11 -20.29
C GLN A 100 6.18 -3.33 -21.22
N ARG A 101 5.57 -4.46 -20.82
CA ARG A 101 5.55 -5.73 -21.58
C ARG A 101 6.93 -6.37 -21.71
N ASP A 102 7.78 -6.17 -20.70
CA ASP A 102 9.09 -6.80 -20.60
C ASP A 102 9.03 -7.97 -19.59
N PRO A 103 8.76 -9.21 -20.06
CA PRO A 103 8.68 -10.36 -19.18
C PRO A 103 10.05 -10.78 -18.63
N GLU A 104 11.15 -10.46 -19.30
CA GLU A 104 12.50 -10.80 -18.87
C GLU A 104 12.89 -9.93 -17.67
N ALA A 105 12.73 -8.60 -17.78
CA ALA A 105 12.96 -7.69 -16.68
C ALA A 105 12.04 -7.97 -15.49
N ALA A 106 10.78 -8.34 -15.74
CA ALA A 106 9.85 -8.73 -14.67
C ALA A 106 10.32 -9.99 -13.93
N LEU A 107 10.81 -11.01 -14.65
CA LEU A 107 11.36 -12.22 -14.04
C LEU A 107 12.69 -11.97 -13.33
N TYR A 108 13.55 -11.14 -13.91
CA TYR A 108 14.78 -10.69 -13.27
C TYR A 108 14.47 -10.04 -11.93
N ALA A 109 13.51 -9.10 -11.89
CA ALA A 109 13.05 -8.48 -10.65
C ALA A 109 12.50 -9.53 -9.65
N TYR A 110 11.65 -10.44 -10.12
CA TYR A 110 11.04 -11.46 -9.27
C TYR A 110 12.06 -12.41 -8.64
N LEU A 111 13.07 -12.85 -9.39
CA LEU A 111 14.02 -13.88 -8.97
C LEU A 111 15.26 -13.31 -8.26
N THR A 112 15.65 -12.07 -8.56
CA THR A 112 16.97 -11.54 -8.16
C THR A 112 16.90 -10.30 -7.28
N GLN A 113 15.80 -9.53 -7.31
CA GLN A 113 15.75 -8.23 -6.62
C GLN A 113 15.07 -8.35 -5.25
N PRO A 114 15.79 -8.14 -4.14
CA PRO A 114 15.19 -8.15 -2.80
C PRO A 114 14.15 -7.05 -2.67
N PHE A 115 12.92 -7.44 -2.35
CA PHE A 115 11.85 -6.49 -2.08
C PHE A 115 11.82 -6.10 -0.60
N LEU A 116 11.28 -4.91 -0.30
CA LEU A 116 11.13 -4.43 1.08
C LEU A 116 10.39 -5.43 1.97
N GLY A 117 9.33 -6.05 1.45
CA GLY A 117 8.51 -7.02 2.16
C GLY A 117 9.04 -8.45 2.17
N ASP A 118 10.19 -8.74 1.54
CA ASP A 118 10.75 -10.10 1.52
C ASP A 118 11.28 -10.49 2.91
N PRO A 119 10.92 -11.68 3.43
CA PRO A 119 11.50 -12.18 4.67
C PRO A 119 12.97 -12.55 4.46
N ARG A 120 13.75 -12.61 5.55
CA ARG A 120 15.21 -12.81 5.51
C ARG A 120 15.68 -13.96 4.60
N PRO A 121 15.07 -15.17 4.62
CA PRO A 121 15.51 -16.27 3.74
C PRO A 121 15.31 -15.97 2.25
N ILE A 122 14.23 -15.24 1.91
CA ILE A 122 13.94 -14.87 0.53
C ILE A 122 14.92 -13.79 0.04
N ARG A 123 15.25 -12.80 0.88
CA ARG A 123 16.28 -11.80 0.56
C ARG A 123 17.63 -12.45 0.29
N ALA A 124 18.05 -13.39 1.14
CA ALA A 124 19.30 -14.14 0.96
C ALA A 124 19.31 -14.94 -0.35
N PHE A 125 18.21 -15.62 -0.67
CA PHE A 125 18.06 -16.31 -1.96
C PHE A 125 18.22 -15.34 -3.13
N LYS A 126 17.49 -14.23 -3.15
CA LYS A 126 17.51 -13.28 -4.26
C LYS A 126 18.88 -12.64 -4.47
N HIS A 127 19.58 -12.30 -3.38
CA HIS A 127 20.97 -11.84 -3.45
C HIS A 127 21.88 -12.86 -4.14
N LYS A 128 21.78 -14.14 -3.79
CA LYS A 128 22.54 -15.20 -4.46
C LYS A 128 22.09 -15.38 -5.92
N ALA A 129 20.79 -15.39 -6.17
CA ALA A 129 20.21 -15.57 -7.49
C ALA A 129 20.63 -14.47 -8.49
N ALA A 130 20.90 -13.24 -8.03
CA ALA A 130 21.41 -12.17 -8.89
C ALA A 130 22.74 -12.53 -9.56
N GLY A 131 23.66 -13.19 -8.84
CA GLY A 131 24.92 -13.68 -9.39
C GLY A 131 24.80 -14.97 -10.22
N LEU A 132 23.63 -15.62 -10.17
CA LEU A 132 23.34 -16.84 -10.92
C LEU A 132 22.53 -16.59 -12.18
N TRP A 133 22.06 -15.37 -12.46
CA TRP A 133 21.27 -15.12 -13.66
C TRP A 133 22.13 -15.24 -14.92
N PRO A 134 21.73 -15.98 -15.99
CA PRO A 134 20.51 -16.77 -16.18
C PRO A 134 20.71 -18.31 -16.03
N ASN A 135 21.62 -18.77 -15.17
CA ASN A 135 21.82 -20.18 -14.85
C ASN A 135 20.67 -20.74 -13.98
N TRP A 136 19.63 -21.23 -14.65
CA TRP A 136 18.40 -21.72 -14.01
C TRP A 136 18.59 -22.96 -13.14
N ALA A 137 19.49 -23.87 -13.53
CA ALA A 137 19.75 -25.10 -12.79
C ALA A 137 20.42 -24.81 -11.44
N GLU A 138 21.43 -23.93 -11.42
CA GLU A 138 22.06 -23.50 -10.17
C GLU A 138 21.11 -22.69 -9.29
N MET A 139 20.31 -21.80 -9.89
CA MET A 139 19.30 -21.02 -9.17
C MET A 139 18.23 -21.92 -8.54
N MET A 140 17.83 -23.00 -9.22
CA MET A 140 16.91 -24.03 -8.70
C MET A 140 17.48 -24.75 -7.47
N GLY A 141 18.80 -24.99 -7.46
CA GLY A 141 19.51 -25.57 -6.32
C GLY A 141 19.49 -24.65 -5.10
N ALA A 142 19.58 -23.33 -5.31
CA ALA A 142 19.53 -22.32 -4.26
C ALA A 142 18.09 -21.94 -3.81
N ALA A 143 17.06 -22.29 -4.60
CA ALA A 143 15.69 -21.85 -4.36
C ALA A 143 15.10 -22.43 -3.05
N PRO A 144 14.49 -21.58 -2.19
CA PRO A 144 13.88 -22.00 -0.93
C PRO A 144 12.80 -23.09 -1.09
N ARG A 145 12.59 -23.89 -0.04
CA ARG A 145 11.57 -24.95 -0.01
C ARG A 145 10.67 -24.81 1.23
N PRO A 146 9.33 -24.86 1.08
CA PRO A 146 8.59 -24.73 -0.18
C PRO A 146 8.67 -23.29 -0.73
N SER A 147 8.58 -23.10 -2.06
CA SER A 147 8.47 -21.75 -2.63
C SER A 147 7.86 -21.71 -4.02
N ASN A 148 7.31 -20.54 -4.37
CA ASN A 148 6.71 -20.26 -5.67
C ASN A 148 7.74 -20.04 -6.79
N TYR A 149 9.03 -19.95 -6.47
CA TYR A 149 10.10 -19.77 -7.44
C TYR A 149 10.39 -21.04 -8.24
N ARG A 150 10.13 -22.21 -7.64
CA ARG A 150 10.52 -23.50 -8.22
C ARG A 150 9.74 -23.82 -9.50
N SER A 151 8.44 -23.55 -9.56
CA SER A 151 7.66 -23.76 -10.80
C SER A 151 8.20 -22.94 -11.97
N VAL A 152 8.57 -21.69 -11.71
CA VAL A 152 9.18 -20.77 -12.69
C VAL A 152 10.53 -21.33 -13.16
N LEU A 153 11.41 -21.69 -12.22
CA LEU A 153 12.76 -22.17 -12.51
C LEU A 153 12.75 -23.53 -13.22
N THR A 154 11.87 -24.46 -12.83
CA THR A 154 11.72 -25.76 -13.51
C THR A 154 11.40 -25.54 -14.98
N TYR A 155 10.45 -24.66 -15.27
CA TYR A 155 10.08 -24.35 -16.64
C TYR A 155 11.22 -23.69 -17.43
N LEU A 156 11.96 -22.76 -16.82
CA LEU A 156 13.07 -22.06 -17.48
C LEU A 156 14.28 -22.96 -17.76
N ILE A 157 14.51 -24.03 -16.98
CA ILE A 157 15.54 -25.04 -17.29
C ILE A 157 15.29 -25.65 -18.67
N ASP A 158 14.05 -26.06 -18.93
CA ASP A 158 13.68 -26.67 -20.22
C ASP A 158 13.46 -25.60 -21.31
N HIS A 159 13.11 -24.37 -20.93
CA HIS A 159 12.75 -23.28 -21.84
C HIS A 159 13.51 -21.98 -21.48
N PRO A 160 14.83 -21.88 -21.74
CA PRO A 160 15.66 -20.80 -21.20
C PRO A 160 15.27 -19.37 -21.60
N LYS A 161 14.53 -19.22 -22.72
CA LYS A 161 14.01 -17.93 -23.22
C LYS A 161 12.49 -17.79 -23.06
N GLY A 162 11.84 -18.72 -22.37
CA GLY A 162 10.38 -18.83 -22.21
C GLY A 162 9.76 -17.81 -21.24
N PHE A 163 10.30 -16.59 -21.14
CA PHE A 163 10.03 -15.63 -20.07
C PHE A 163 8.54 -15.31 -19.88
N ARG A 164 7.79 -15.11 -20.96
CA ARG A 164 6.36 -14.78 -20.85
C ARG A 164 5.55 -15.89 -20.18
N LYS A 165 5.81 -17.15 -20.54
CA LYS A 165 5.12 -18.30 -19.93
C LYS A 165 5.60 -18.49 -18.48
N ALA A 166 6.91 -18.38 -18.23
CA ALA A 166 7.49 -18.43 -16.90
C ALA A 166 6.90 -17.38 -15.94
N LEU A 167 6.72 -16.13 -16.38
CA LEU A 167 6.09 -15.07 -15.60
C LEU A 167 4.66 -15.42 -15.17
N ASN A 168 3.89 -16.10 -16.04
CA ASN A 168 2.53 -16.54 -15.74
C ASN A 168 2.46 -17.80 -14.86
N LEU A 169 3.60 -18.43 -14.52
CA LEU A 169 3.66 -19.48 -13.50
C LEU A 169 3.77 -18.91 -12.08
N ILE A 170 4.07 -17.61 -11.94
CA ILE A 170 3.97 -16.93 -10.65
C ILE A 170 2.51 -16.95 -10.20
N PRO A 171 2.22 -17.27 -8.92
CA PRO A 171 0.86 -17.25 -8.41
C PRO A 171 0.14 -15.94 -8.72
N GLN A 172 -1.07 -16.04 -9.26
CA GLN A 172 -1.90 -14.90 -9.67
C GLN A 172 -2.01 -13.83 -8.57
N ARG A 173 -2.14 -14.26 -7.31
CA ARG A 173 -2.20 -13.35 -6.16
C ARG A 173 -0.96 -12.45 -6.05
N LEU A 174 0.24 -12.98 -6.30
CA LEU A 174 1.47 -12.19 -6.26
C LEU A 174 1.54 -11.22 -7.43
N LEU A 175 1.22 -11.66 -8.65
CA LEU A 175 1.16 -10.78 -9.82
C LEU A 175 0.17 -9.61 -9.62
N SER A 176 -1.00 -9.88 -9.03
CA SER A 176 -1.96 -8.83 -8.68
C SER A 176 -1.41 -7.86 -7.62
N LEU A 177 -0.66 -8.35 -6.63
CA LEU A 177 0.00 -7.47 -5.63
C LEU A 177 1.09 -6.59 -6.27
N TYR A 178 1.86 -7.13 -7.21
CA TYR A 178 2.90 -6.41 -7.94
C TYR A 178 2.32 -5.29 -8.81
N LEU A 179 1.25 -5.58 -9.55
CA LEU A 179 0.51 -4.57 -10.31
C LEU A 179 -0.12 -3.52 -9.39
N ALA A 180 -0.77 -3.94 -8.29
CA ALA A 180 -1.40 -3.02 -7.35
C ALA A 180 -0.39 -2.08 -6.68
N ALA A 181 0.79 -2.56 -6.31
CA ALA A 181 1.84 -1.72 -5.73
C ALA A 181 2.27 -0.60 -6.69
N TYR A 182 2.51 -0.94 -7.97
CA TYR A 182 2.88 0.08 -8.96
C TYR A 182 1.71 1.00 -9.33
N GLN A 183 0.47 0.49 -9.36
CA GLN A 183 -0.74 1.32 -9.50
C GLN A 183 -0.85 2.38 -8.40
N SER A 184 -0.62 1.96 -7.16
CA SER A 184 -0.64 2.83 -6.00
C SER A 184 0.48 3.87 -6.03
N TYR A 185 1.65 3.52 -6.56
CA TYR A 185 2.75 4.46 -6.79
C TYR A 185 2.35 5.54 -7.79
N LEU A 186 1.83 5.14 -8.96
CA LEU A 186 1.33 6.09 -9.97
C LEU A 186 0.21 6.98 -9.41
N TRP A 187 -0.72 6.40 -8.63
CA TRP A 187 -1.80 7.18 -8.00
C TRP A 187 -1.25 8.19 -7.00
N ASN A 188 -0.29 7.82 -6.16
CA ASN A 188 0.35 8.75 -5.21
C ASN A 188 0.99 9.94 -5.95
N ARG A 189 1.71 9.68 -7.05
CA ARG A 189 2.31 10.74 -7.86
C ARG A 189 1.25 11.66 -8.47
N ILE A 190 0.19 11.11 -9.05
CA ILE A 190 -0.92 11.91 -9.61
C ILE A 190 -1.58 12.76 -8.52
N ALA A 191 -1.87 12.17 -7.37
CA ALA A 191 -2.46 12.86 -6.23
C ALA A 191 -1.53 13.97 -5.69
N ALA A 192 -0.22 13.71 -5.63
CA ALA A 192 0.79 14.70 -5.25
C ALA A 192 0.80 15.91 -6.18
N GLU A 193 0.88 15.70 -7.49
CA GLU A 193 0.84 16.81 -8.46
C GLU A 193 -0.48 17.60 -8.37
N CYS A 194 -1.62 16.92 -8.22
CA CYS A 194 -2.91 17.59 -8.01
C CYS A 194 -2.88 18.47 -6.76
N LEU A 195 -2.38 17.93 -5.64
CA LEU A 195 -2.33 18.64 -4.37
C LEU A 195 -1.32 19.80 -4.41
N MET A 196 -0.15 19.64 -5.04
CA MET A 196 0.81 20.72 -5.23
C MET A 196 0.20 21.92 -5.94
N GLN A 197 -0.52 21.69 -7.05
CA GLN A 197 -1.16 22.76 -7.80
C GLN A 197 -2.25 23.46 -6.98
N ILE A 198 -3.05 22.69 -6.25
CA ILE A 198 -4.10 23.24 -5.37
C ILE A 198 -3.50 24.06 -4.23
N TYR A 199 -2.48 23.54 -3.53
CA TYR A 199 -1.83 24.24 -2.43
C TYR A 199 -1.14 25.51 -2.89
N THR A 200 -0.46 25.47 -4.04
CA THR A 200 0.19 26.64 -4.63
C THR A 200 -0.83 27.73 -4.95
N ARG A 201 -1.96 27.37 -5.59
CA ARG A 201 -3.04 28.30 -5.91
C ARG A 201 -3.70 28.89 -4.66
N ALA A 202 -3.81 28.08 -3.61
CA ALA A 202 -4.37 28.48 -2.32
C ALA A 202 -3.37 29.22 -1.40
N GLN A 203 -2.11 29.34 -1.82
CA GLN A 203 -1.00 29.84 -0.99
C GLN A 203 -0.91 29.12 0.37
N ALA A 204 -1.25 27.83 0.39
CA ALA A 204 -1.22 27.03 1.60
C ALA A 204 0.23 26.62 1.95
N PRO A 205 0.59 26.57 3.25
CA PRO A 205 1.86 25.98 3.68
C PRO A 205 1.97 24.51 3.22
N ILE A 206 3.11 24.16 2.62
CA ILE A 206 3.37 22.82 2.08
C ILE A 206 4.49 22.18 2.88
N ALA A 207 4.17 21.10 3.59
CA ALA A 207 5.14 20.17 4.16
C ALA A 207 5.26 18.93 3.27
N HIS A 208 6.20 18.03 3.57
CA HIS A 208 6.43 16.82 2.78
C HIS A 208 6.52 15.57 3.66
N LEU A 209 5.99 14.46 3.14
CA LEU A 209 6.03 13.14 3.74
C LEU A 209 6.73 12.17 2.80
N ASP A 210 7.76 11.49 3.29
CA ASP A 210 8.47 10.50 2.51
C ASP A 210 7.81 9.12 2.58
N VAL A 211 7.46 8.58 1.42
CA VAL A 211 6.87 7.24 1.27
C VAL A 211 7.56 6.50 0.13
N VAL A 212 8.49 5.62 0.49
CA VAL A 212 9.18 4.70 -0.44
C VAL A 212 9.74 5.45 -1.66
N GLY A 213 10.70 6.34 -1.41
CA GLY A 213 11.37 7.10 -2.47
C GLY A 213 10.51 8.19 -3.13
N GLN A 214 9.32 8.49 -2.59
CA GLN A 214 8.50 9.62 -3.01
C GLN A 214 8.44 10.63 -1.89
N SER A 215 8.76 11.89 -2.18
CA SER A 215 8.45 13.01 -1.29
C SER A 215 7.09 13.58 -1.69
N LEU A 216 6.10 13.41 -0.82
CA LEU A 216 4.70 13.67 -1.12
C LEU A 216 4.22 14.92 -0.37
N PRO A 217 3.54 15.86 -1.04
CA PRO A 217 3.10 17.10 -0.43
C PRO A 217 2.01 16.85 0.61
N PHE A 218 2.03 17.66 1.64
CA PHE A 218 1.18 17.55 2.80
C PHE A 218 0.82 18.93 3.32
N HIS A 219 -0.39 19.06 3.88
CA HIS A 219 -0.88 20.30 4.49
C HIS A 219 -1.09 20.10 5.98
N ALA A 220 -0.63 21.05 6.78
CA ALA A 220 -0.99 21.12 8.19
C ALA A 220 -2.36 21.80 8.38
N GLN A 221 -2.59 22.87 7.63
CA GLN A 221 -3.79 23.70 7.67
C GLN A 221 -4.15 24.11 6.24
N LEU A 222 -5.44 24.33 5.97
CA LEU A 222 -5.95 24.78 4.69
C LEU A 222 -7.05 25.83 4.88
N PRO A 223 -7.23 26.76 3.94
CA PRO A 223 -8.46 27.55 3.85
C PRO A 223 -9.67 26.61 3.81
N GLN A 224 -10.72 26.91 4.60
CA GLN A 224 -11.87 26.02 4.77
C GLN A 224 -12.55 25.68 3.42
N THR A 225 -12.62 26.65 2.50
CA THR A 225 -13.17 26.47 1.15
C THR A 225 -12.39 25.43 0.34
N VAL A 226 -11.06 25.43 0.44
CA VAL A 226 -10.18 24.45 -0.23
C VAL A 226 -10.30 23.09 0.44
N ALA A 227 -10.35 23.04 1.78
CA ALA A 227 -10.56 21.80 2.51
C ALA A 227 -11.88 21.13 2.08
N ASP A 228 -12.98 21.87 2.03
CA ASP A 228 -14.29 21.33 1.64
C ASP A 228 -14.32 20.87 0.18
N GLN A 229 -13.64 21.57 -0.74
CA GLN A 229 -13.46 21.11 -2.12
C GLN A 229 -12.72 19.76 -2.17
N LEU A 230 -11.61 19.63 -1.43
CA LEU A 230 -10.79 18.41 -1.45
C LEU A 230 -11.54 17.18 -0.92
N LYS A 231 -12.47 17.34 0.05
CA LYS A 231 -13.25 16.23 0.63
C LYS A 231 -14.04 15.44 -0.41
N GLU A 232 -14.61 16.17 -1.37
CA GLU A 232 -15.40 15.62 -2.46
C GLU A 232 -14.55 15.10 -3.63
N MET A 233 -13.27 15.48 -3.68
CA MET A 233 -12.38 15.06 -4.76
C MET A 233 -12.07 13.56 -4.68
N ARG A 234 -12.21 12.92 -5.83
CA ARG A 234 -11.95 11.49 -6.05
C ARG A 234 -11.13 11.36 -7.33
N ILE A 235 -10.01 10.64 -7.27
CA ILE A 235 -9.14 10.36 -8.42
C ILE A 235 -9.25 8.89 -8.77
N ALA A 236 -9.39 8.59 -10.07
CA ALA A 236 -9.41 7.22 -10.56
C ALA A 236 -8.08 6.51 -10.29
N LEU A 237 -8.14 5.24 -9.88
CA LEU A 237 -6.95 4.39 -9.88
C LEU A 237 -6.46 4.21 -11.33
N PRO A 238 -5.18 4.51 -11.65
CA PRO A 238 -4.68 4.46 -13.02
C PRO A 238 -4.87 3.08 -13.62
N ASN A 239 -5.62 3.00 -14.71
CA ASN A 239 -5.84 1.79 -15.48
C ASN A 239 -6.19 2.18 -16.93
N HIS A 240 -6.14 1.24 -17.87
CA HIS A 240 -6.37 1.53 -19.29
C HIS A 240 -7.78 2.04 -19.66
N GLN A 241 -8.73 2.01 -18.71
CA GLN A 241 -10.10 2.52 -18.84
C GLN A 241 -10.42 3.57 -17.77
N ALA A 242 -9.40 4.15 -17.13
CA ALA A 242 -9.60 5.21 -16.16
C ALA A 242 -10.23 6.43 -16.86
N ILE A 243 -11.29 6.96 -16.26
CA ILE A 243 -11.94 8.18 -16.70
C ILE A 243 -11.69 9.24 -15.63
N TYR A 244 -11.13 10.37 -16.03
CA TYR A 244 -10.90 11.52 -15.16
C TYR A 244 -11.97 12.55 -15.42
N ARG A 245 -12.64 13.01 -14.36
CA ARG A 245 -13.75 13.98 -14.49
C ARG A 245 -13.27 15.39 -14.84
N LEU A 246 -12.03 15.71 -14.50
CA LEU A 246 -11.42 17.02 -14.71
C LEU A 246 -10.24 16.86 -15.67
N ALA A 247 -10.20 17.68 -16.73
CA ALA A 247 -9.15 17.64 -17.75
C ALA A 247 -7.75 17.91 -17.16
N GLU A 248 -7.65 18.78 -16.15
CA GLU A 248 -6.41 19.06 -15.42
C GLU A 248 -5.84 17.78 -14.76
N ILE A 249 -6.70 16.97 -14.13
CA ILE A 249 -6.28 15.70 -13.51
C ILE A 249 -5.88 14.67 -14.58
N GLU A 250 -6.58 14.63 -15.72
CA GLU A 250 -6.19 13.75 -16.82
C GLU A 250 -4.81 14.14 -17.39
N ALA A 251 -4.56 15.43 -17.58
CA ALA A 251 -3.28 15.94 -18.05
C ALA A 251 -2.14 15.58 -17.08
N ILE A 252 -2.35 15.77 -15.78
CA ILE A 252 -1.43 15.33 -14.74
C ILE A 252 -1.17 13.82 -14.83
N ALA A 253 -2.22 13.02 -14.99
CA ALA A 253 -2.09 11.57 -15.12
C ALA A 253 -1.30 11.15 -16.37
N ARG A 254 -1.49 11.84 -17.50
CA ARG A 254 -0.70 11.61 -18.72
C ARG A 254 0.77 11.95 -18.52
N GLU A 255 1.05 13.08 -17.89
CA GLU A 255 2.41 13.54 -17.60
C GLU A 255 3.14 12.57 -16.67
N VAL A 256 2.50 12.15 -15.57
CA VAL A 256 3.07 11.14 -14.65
C VAL A 256 3.37 9.82 -15.36
N LEU A 257 2.49 9.37 -16.25
CA LEU A 257 2.73 8.16 -17.05
C LEU A 257 3.87 8.36 -18.04
N ALA A 258 3.93 9.49 -18.73
CA ALA A 258 4.98 9.80 -19.70
C ALA A 258 6.37 9.81 -19.05
N GLN A 259 6.50 10.40 -17.86
CA GLN A 259 7.73 10.37 -17.06
C GLN A 259 8.14 8.95 -16.64
N GLU A 260 7.18 8.03 -16.56
CA GLU A 260 7.43 6.61 -16.32
C GLU A 260 7.68 5.80 -17.60
N GLY A 261 7.65 6.43 -18.78
CA GLY A 261 7.75 5.76 -20.07
C GLY A 261 6.52 4.91 -20.38
N LEU A 262 5.34 5.38 -20.00
CA LEU A 262 4.06 4.69 -20.14
C LEU A 262 2.99 5.61 -20.73
N GLU A 263 2.01 4.99 -21.35
CA GLU A 263 0.73 5.59 -21.73
C GLU A 263 -0.43 4.83 -21.07
N PHE A 264 -1.65 5.38 -21.11
CA PHE A 264 -2.82 4.67 -20.60
C PHE A 264 -3.02 3.29 -21.23
N ALA A 265 -2.68 3.12 -22.52
CA ALA A 265 -2.77 1.85 -23.22
C ALA A 265 -1.81 0.77 -22.64
N ASN A 266 -0.71 1.17 -22.00
CA ASN A 266 0.21 0.27 -21.30
C ASN A 266 -0.37 -0.24 -19.98
N LEU A 267 -1.32 0.47 -19.37
CA LEU A 267 -2.01 0.05 -18.14
C LEU A 267 -3.01 -1.12 -18.36
N LYS A 268 -2.86 -1.84 -19.47
CA LYS A 268 -3.41 -3.18 -19.67
C LYS A 268 -2.24 -4.16 -19.73
N ALA A 269 -2.08 -4.98 -18.69
CA ALA A 269 -1.00 -5.95 -18.57
C ALA A 269 -1.15 -7.13 -19.57
N ARG A 270 -0.96 -6.87 -20.88
CA ARG A 270 -1.24 -7.82 -21.97
C ARG A 270 -0.37 -9.09 -21.92
N ILE A 271 0.76 -9.05 -21.21
CA ILE A 271 1.63 -10.21 -21.05
C ILE A 271 1.15 -11.19 -19.96
N LEU A 272 0.18 -10.79 -19.13
CA LEU A 272 -0.42 -11.62 -18.09
C LEU A 272 -1.79 -12.15 -18.51
N GLN A 273 -2.15 -13.34 -18.03
CA GLN A 273 -3.43 -13.99 -18.35
C GLN A 273 -4.53 -13.75 -17.30
N LYS A 274 -4.16 -13.60 -16.02
CA LYS A 274 -5.13 -13.62 -14.91
C LYS A 274 -4.93 -12.51 -13.87
N ALA A 275 -4.04 -11.56 -14.10
CA ALA A 275 -3.83 -10.44 -13.18
C ALA A 275 -4.07 -9.11 -13.90
N TYR A 276 -4.78 -8.22 -13.22
CA TYR A 276 -5.28 -6.97 -13.79
C TYR A 276 -5.11 -5.84 -12.78
N LEU A 277 -4.94 -4.62 -13.29
CA LEU A 277 -5.03 -3.42 -12.46
C LEU A 277 -6.46 -3.23 -11.96
N ALA A 278 -6.60 -2.83 -10.69
CA ALA A 278 -7.91 -2.61 -10.11
C ALA A 278 -8.58 -1.39 -10.76
N LYS A 279 -9.91 -1.45 -10.85
CA LYS A 279 -10.73 -0.29 -11.25
C LYS A 279 -11.35 0.31 -9.99
N GLY A 280 -11.50 1.62 -9.98
CA GLY A 280 -12.17 2.31 -8.89
C GLY A 280 -11.72 3.75 -8.76
N MET A 281 -12.40 4.46 -7.87
CA MET A 281 -12.09 5.83 -7.48
C MET A 281 -11.57 5.81 -6.05
N ARG A 282 -10.63 6.72 -5.74
CA ARG A 282 -10.08 6.91 -4.41
C ARG A 282 -10.20 8.37 -4.00
N SER A 283 -10.59 8.61 -2.75
CA SER A 283 -10.61 9.95 -2.14
C SER A 283 -9.22 10.58 -2.17
N LEU A 284 -9.14 11.85 -2.58
CA LEU A 284 -7.87 12.57 -2.59
C LEU A 284 -7.38 12.84 -1.16
N ILE A 285 -8.31 13.22 -0.28
CA ILE A 285 -8.07 13.31 1.16
C ILE A 285 -8.93 12.31 1.93
N VAL A 286 -8.51 12.01 3.16
CA VAL A 286 -9.26 11.24 4.14
C VAL A 286 -9.35 12.05 5.42
N ILE A 287 -10.53 12.04 6.05
CA ILE A 287 -10.74 12.65 7.36
C ILE A 287 -10.78 11.51 8.37
N PRO A 288 -9.87 11.48 9.36
CA PRO A 288 -10.00 10.56 10.49
C PRO A 288 -11.24 10.94 11.31
N GLU A 289 -12.09 9.95 11.58
CA GLU A 289 -13.31 10.10 12.37
C GLU A 289 -13.07 9.62 13.80
N ASP A 290 -13.98 9.95 14.73
CA ASP A 290 -13.95 9.49 16.13
C ASP A 290 -12.60 9.68 16.83
N ILE A 291 -11.91 10.80 16.54
CA ILE A 291 -10.60 11.09 17.10
C ILE A 291 -10.71 11.29 18.61
N LYS A 292 -9.93 10.50 19.36
CA LYS A 292 -9.76 10.64 20.81
C LYS A 292 -8.29 10.58 21.16
N THR A 293 -7.85 11.50 21.99
CA THR A 293 -6.48 11.55 22.51
C THR A 293 -6.56 11.66 24.03
N GLU A 294 -5.78 10.85 24.74
CA GLU A 294 -5.59 10.98 26.18
C GLU A 294 -4.47 12.00 26.48
N ASP A 295 -4.28 12.40 27.74
CA ASP A 295 -3.11 13.23 28.10
C ASP A 295 -1.82 12.39 28.01
N PRO A 296 -0.67 13.00 27.66
CA PRO A 296 0.61 12.31 27.70
C PRO A 296 0.92 11.76 29.10
N VAL A 297 1.23 10.47 29.18
CA VAL A 297 1.61 9.80 30.43
C VAL A 297 3.03 9.26 30.32
N LYS A 298 3.73 9.13 31.46
CA LYS A 298 5.08 8.55 31.49
C LYS A 298 5.08 7.15 30.86
N ASP A 299 6.06 6.88 30.01
CA ASP A 299 6.20 5.61 29.31
C ASP A 299 6.89 4.59 30.21
N GLU A 300 6.20 3.48 30.46
CA GLU A 300 6.70 2.38 31.26
C GLU A 300 7.82 1.55 30.57
N HIS A 301 7.96 1.69 29.25
CA HIS A 301 9.00 1.00 28.47
C HIS A 301 10.23 1.87 28.18
N PHE A 302 10.09 3.20 28.29
CA PHE A 302 11.14 4.17 27.93
C PHE A 302 11.32 5.19 29.07
N PRO A 303 12.28 4.94 30.00
CA PRO A 303 12.49 5.80 31.17
C PRO A 303 12.71 7.28 30.80
N GLY A 304 11.95 8.17 31.44
CA GLY A 304 12.03 9.62 31.20
C GLY A 304 11.27 10.11 29.95
N ARG A 305 10.66 9.20 29.19
CA ARG A 305 9.86 9.51 28.00
C ARG A 305 8.37 9.37 28.30
N PHE A 306 7.55 9.77 27.34
CA PHE A 306 6.08 9.77 27.41
C PHE A 306 5.49 8.89 26.30
N ARG A 307 4.29 8.38 26.58
CA ARG A 307 3.43 7.71 25.62
C ARG A 307 2.11 8.46 25.49
N LEU A 308 1.49 8.30 24.34
CA LEU A 308 0.18 8.85 24.02
C LEU A 308 -0.70 7.76 23.42
N ARG A 309 -1.88 7.55 24.00
CA ARG A 309 -2.91 6.70 23.40
C ARG A 309 -3.81 7.54 22.51
N VAL A 310 -3.98 7.09 21.28
CA VAL A 310 -4.78 7.75 20.24
C VAL A 310 -5.75 6.76 19.63
N GLN A 311 -6.99 7.19 19.43
CA GLN A 311 -8.03 6.42 18.79
C GLN A 311 -8.63 7.22 17.64
N PHE A 312 -8.95 6.55 16.54
CA PHE A 312 -9.63 7.14 15.39
C PHE A 312 -10.16 6.03 14.46
N ALA A 313 -11.12 6.37 13.61
CA ALA A 313 -11.63 5.51 12.56
C ALA A 313 -11.23 6.03 11.17
N LEU A 314 -11.00 5.11 10.24
CA LEU A 314 -10.74 5.42 8.83
C LEU A 314 -11.59 4.57 7.90
N PRO A 315 -12.02 5.11 6.75
CA PRO A 315 -12.69 4.34 5.71
C PRO A 315 -11.73 3.31 5.10
N ARG A 316 -12.31 2.29 4.44
CA ARG A 316 -11.52 1.23 3.78
C ARG A 316 -10.52 1.81 2.79
N GLY A 317 -9.35 1.18 2.74
CA GLY A 317 -8.28 1.56 1.82
C GLY A 317 -7.44 2.75 2.28
N SER A 318 -7.74 3.37 3.41
CA SER A 318 -6.90 4.40 4.05
C SER A 318 -5.93 3.74 5.05
N TYR A 319 -4.86 4.45 5.41
CA TYR A 319 -3.73 3.91 6.18
C TYR A 319 -3.57 4.65 7.51
N ALA A 320 -3.68 3.95 8.64
CA ALA A 320 -3.45 4.56 9.96
C ALA A 320 -2.01 5.07 10.11
N THR A 321 -1.04 4.39 9.49
CA THR A 321 0.35 4.83 9.44
C THR A 321 0.51 6.20 8.78
N MET A 322 -0.32 6.55 7.79
CA MET A 322 -0.29 7.90 7.20
C MET A 322 -0.80 8.96 8.17
N VAL A 323 -1.82 8.65 8.97
CA VAL A 323 -2.31 9.56 10.02
C VAL A 323 -1.22 9.83 11.05
N ILE A 324 -0.58 8.77 11.55
CA ILE A 324 0.50 8.91 12.55
C ILE A 324 1.69 9.68 11.99
N LYS A 325 2.17 9.35 10.78
CA LYS A 325 3.28 10.07 10.13
C LYS A 325 2.97 11.55 9.91
N ALA A 326 1.75 11.84 9.47
CA ALA A 326 1.30 13.21 9.26
C ALA A 326 1.24 14.00 10.59
N ALA A 327 0.95 13.32 11.70
CA ALA A 327 0.77 13.96 13.01
C ALA A 327 2.10 14.19 13.73
N SER A 328 3.14 13.47 13.31
CA SER A 328 4.52 13.65 13.78
C SER A 328 5.29 14.76 13.07
N ILE A 329 4.72 15.39 12.03
CA ILE A 329 5.28 16.57 11.37
C ILE A 329 4.64 17.82 11.95
#